data_AF-A0A958A248-F1
#
_entry.id   AF-A0A958A248-F1
#
_cell.length_a   1.000
_cell.length_b   1.000
_cell.length_c   1.000
_cell.angle_alpha   90.00
_cell.angle_beta   90.00
_cell.angle_gamma   90.00
#
_symmetry.space_group_name_H-M   'P 1'
#
loop_
_entity.id
_entity.type
_entity.pdbx_description
1 polymer ?
#
loop_
_entity_poly.entity_id
_entity_poly.type
_entity_poly.pdbx_seq_one_letter_code
_entity_poly.pdbx_strand_id
1 'polypeptide(L)' 'MERIAKQTVEETVGTVSLKIARLENELKLLSVKQHLSSSYPDYQAKLALQEASARLQLSLMMEVRDQFMRVC' A
#
# COMPACT_ATOMS: atom_id res chain seq x y z
N MET A 1 -0.25 32.93 5.10
CA MET A 1 0.31 31.96 4.14
C MET A 1 0.67 30.62 4.80
N GLU A 2 1.27 30.59 6.00
CA GLU A 2 1.71 29.32 6.64
C GLU A 2 0.60 28.30 6.99
N ARG A 3 -0.62 28.74 7.30
CA ARG A 3 -1.71 27.80 7.68
C ARG A 3 -2.20 26.92 6.53
N ILE A 4 -2.21 27.43 5.30
CA ILE A 4 -2.72 26.71 4.12
C ILE A 4 -1.75 25.57 3.77
N ALA A 5 -0.44 25.82 3.83
CA ALA A 5 0.57 24.80 3.56
C ALA A 5 0.50 23.62 4.55
N LYS A 6 0.31 23.89 5.86
CA LYS A 6 0.20 22.82 6.87
C LYS A 6 -1.03 21.93 6.67
N GLN A 7 -2.17 22.53 6.36
CA GLN A 7 -3.42 21.79 6.14
C GLN A 7 -3.35 20.87 4.91
N THR A 8 -2.72 21.34 3.82
CA THR A 8 -2.51 20.53 2.61
C THR A 8 -1.57 19.33 2.85
N VAL A 9 -0.58 19.47 3.73
CA VAL A 9 0.33 18.36 4.04
C VAL A 9 -0.35 17.31 4.92
N GLU A 10 -1.17 17.72 5.90
CA GLU A 10 -1.98 16.79 6.70
C GLU A 10 -2.95 15.96 5.84
N GLU A 11 -3.66 16.60 4.89
CA GLU A 11 -4.53 15.90 3.95
C GLU A 11 -3.77 14.93 3.04
N THR A 12 -2.56 15.29 2.64
CA THR A 12 -1.69 14.45 1.80
C THR A 12 -1.19 13.23 2.59
N VAL A 13 -0.71 13.42 3.82
CA VAL A 13 -0.30 12.32 4.71
C VAL A 13 -1.48 11.40 5.03
N GLY A 14 -2.66 11.96 5.29
CA GLY A 14 -3.89 11.19 5.49
C GLY A 14 -4.25 10.33 4.27
N THR A 15 -4.13 10.90 3.06
CA THR A 15 -4.37 10.20 1.80
C THR A 15 -3.36 9.06 1.57
N VAL A 16 -2.08 9.31 1.82
CA VAL A 16 -1.03 8.29 1.73
C VAL A 16 -1.27 7.16 2.75
N SER A 17 -1.64 7.52 3.98
CA SER A 17 -1.95 6.54 5.04
C SER A 17 -3.15 5.66 4.68
N LEU A 18 -4.20 6.23 4.08
CA LEU A 18 -5.34 5.48 3.59
C LEU A 18 -4.95 4.51 2.46
N LYS A 19 -4.08 4.93 1.53
CA LYS A 19 -3.57 4.08 0.45
C LYS A 19 -2.73 2.92 1.00
N ILE A 20 -1.87 3.18 1.99
CA ILE A 20 -1.09 2.16 2.71
C ILE A 20 -2.04 1.12 3.33
N ALA A 21 -3.05 1.55 4.09
CA ALA A 21 -4.00 0.64 4.73
C ALA A 21 -4.79 -0.23 3.72
N ARG A 22 -5.12 0.34 2.54
CA ARG A 22 -5.76 -0.41 1.46
C ARG A 22 -4.83 -1.49 0.89
N LEU A 23 -3.57 -1.16 0.63
CA LEU A 23 -2.56 -2.11 0.14
C LEU A 23 -2.30 -3.24 1.16
N GLU A 24 -2.24 -2.91 2.45
CA GLU A 24 -2.10 -3.92 3.51
C GLU A 24 -3.29 -4.88 3.55
N ASN A 25 -4.51 -4.38 3.36
CA ASN A 25 -5.71 -5.21 3.29
C ASN A 25 -5.69 -6.10 2.04
N GLU A 26 -5.33 -5.55 0.88
CA GLU A 26 -5.19 -6.29 -0.36
C GLU A 26 -4.17 -7.43 -0.23
N LEU A 27 -3.02 -7.19 0.40
CA LEU A 27 -2.01 -8.23 0.66
C LEU A 27 -2.56 -9.36 1.54
N LYS A 28 -3.34 -9.04 2.59
CA LYS A 28 -4.01 -10.06 3.41
C LYS A 28 -4.99 -10.89 2.57
N LEU A 29 -5.77 -10.25 1.70
CA LEU A 29 -6.70 -10.94 0.83
C LEU A 29 -6.00 -11.83 -0.20
N LEU A 30 -4.89 -11.36 -0.79
CA LEU A 30 -4.09 -12.14 -1.73
C LEU A 30 -3.49 -13.38 -1.07
N SER A 31 -3.00 -13.25 0.16
CA SER A 31 -2.50 -14.39 0.95
C SER A 31 -3.58 -15.45 1.17
N VAL A 32 -4.79 -15.03 1.55
CA VAL A 32 -5.94 -15.96 1.68
C VAL A 32 -6.28 -16.61 0.34
N LYS A 33 -6.32 -15.85 -0.75
CA LYS A 33 -6.60 -16.38 -2.09
C LYS A 33 -5.56 -17.41 -2.52
N GLN A 34 -4.27 -17.18 -2.26
CA GLN A 34 -3.21 -18.14 -2.61
C GLN A 34 -3.36 -19.45 -1.84
N HIS A 35 -3.72 -19.38 -0.55
CA HIS A 35 -3.97 -20.55 0.28
C HIS A 35 -5.16 -21.38 -0.26
N LEU A 36 -6.25 -20.72 -0.64
CA LEU A 36 -7.44 -21.37 -1.20
C LEU A 36 -7.23 -21.90 -2.63
N SER A 37 -6.22 -21.41 -3.34
CA SER A 37 -5.98 -21.72 -4.75
C SER A 37 -4.85 -22.73 -4.96
N SER A 38 -4.45 -23.48 -3.92
CA SER A 38 -3.34 -24.45 -3.95
C SER A 38 -3.43 -25.49 -5.07
N SER A 39 -4.64 -25.82 -5.51
CA SER A 39 -4.87 -26.76 -6.61
C SER A 39 -4.78 -26.15 -8.01
N TYR A 40 -4.52 -24.85 -8.15
CA TYR A 40 -4.51 -24.12 -9.43
C TYR A 40 -3.19 -23.35 -9.62
N PRO A 41 -2.13 -24.02 -10.13
CA PRO A 41 -0.78 -23.46 -10.20
C PRO A 41 -0.69 -22.14 -10.99
N ASP A 42 -1.35 -22.05 -12.15
CA ASP A 42 -1.35 -20.85 -12.98
C ASP A 42 -2.04 -19.66 -12.29
N TYR A 43 -3.07 -19.95 -11.50
CA TYR A 43 -3.77 -18.93 -10.74
C TYR A 43 -2.93 -18.49 -9.52
N GLN A 44 -2.24 -19.41 -8.85
CA GLN A 44 -1.25 -19.06 -7.83
C GLN A 44 -0.14 -18.17 -8.38
N ALA A 45 0.41 -18.48 -9.56
CA ALA A 45 1.45 -17.66 -10.17
C ALA A 45 0.95 -16.21 -10.42
N LYS A 46 -0.30 -16.04 -10.86
CA LYS A 46 -0.93 -14.73 -11.01
C LYS A 46 -1.10 -14.01 -9.67
N LEU A 47 -1.56 -14.71 -8.64
CA LEU A 47 -1.72 -14.13 -7.30
C LEU A 47 -0.38 -13.75 -6.67
N ALA A 48 0.68 -14.51 -6.91
CA ALA A 48 2.03 -14.21 -6.45
C ALA A 48 2.59 -12.95 -7.14
N LEU A 49 2.33 -12.78 -8.44
CA LEU A 49 2.70 -11.56 -9.17
C LEU A 49 1.95 -10.33 -8.63
N GLN A 50 0.65 -10.47 -8.36
CA GLN A 50 -0.16 -9.42 -7.75
C GLN A 50 0.36 -9.04 -6.37
N GLU A 51 0.72 -10.03 -5.55
CA GLU A 51 1.29 -9.79 -4.22
C GLU A 51 2.64 -9.06 -4.31
N ALA A 52 3.53 -9.48 -5.21
CA ALA A 52 4.82 -8.81 -5.41
C ALA A 52 4.64 -7.34 -5.82
N SER A 53 3.69 -7.06 -6.72
CA SER A 53 3.36 -5.68 -7.14
C SER A 53 2.80 -4.86 -5.97
N ALA A 54 1.86 -5.41 -5.20
CA ALA A 54 1.28 -4.71 -4.05
C ALA A 54 2.32 -4.43 -2.95
N ARG A 55 3.27 -5.36 -2.71
CA ARG A 55 4.41 -5.15 -1.79
C ARG A 55 5.32 -4.02 -2.25
N LEU A 56 5.64 -3.95 -3.54
CA LEU A 56 6.43 -2.85 -4.09
C LEU A 56 5.73 -1.50 -3.91
N GLN A 57 4.43 -1.43 -4.24
CA GLN A 57 3.63 -0.22 -4.05
C GLN A 57 3.55 0.19 -2.59
N LEU A 58 3.39 -0.77 -1.66
CA LEU A 58 3.38 -0.50 -0.23
C LEU A 58 4.70 0.10 0.24
N SER A 59 5.83 -0.49 -0.18
CA SER A 59 7.16 0.03 0.16
C SER A 59 7.35 1.47 -0.30
N LEU A 60 6.97 1.78 -1.55
CA LEU A 60 7.05 3.13 -2.10
C LEU A 60 6.15 4.11 -1.33
N MET A 61 4.92 3.72 -0.99
CA MET A 61 4.01 4.59 -0.24
C MET A 61 4.49 4.84 1.19
N MET A 62 5.08 3.83 1.85
CA MET A 62 5.71 4.01 3.16
C MET A 62 6.88 4.97 3.09
N GLU A 63 7.74 4.86 2.08
CA GLU A 63 8.85 5.79 1.88
C GLU A 63 8.36 7.23 1.66
N VAL A 64 7.33 7.42 0.81
CA VAL A 64 6.71 8.73 0.59
C VAL A 64 6.13 9.30 1.89
N ARG A 65 5.43 8.50 2.69
CA ARG A 65 4.91 8.92 3.99
C ARG A 65 6.05 9.34 4.92
N ASP A 66 7.12 8.57 5.00
CA ASP A 66 8.25 8.84 5.87
C ASP A 66 9.00 10.11 5.42
N GLN A 67 9.08 10.39 4.11
CA GLN A 67 9.58 11.65 3.58
C GLN A 67 8.70 12.83 4.02
N PHE A 68 7.37 12.73 3.94
CA PHE A 68 6.48 13.77 4.45
C PHE A 68 6.66 14.01 5.96
N MET A 69 6.75 12.94 6.76
CA MET A 69 6.92 13.05 8.22
C MET A 69 8.26 13.66 8.65
N ARG A 70 9.31 13.59 7.81
CA ARG A 70 10.61 14.24 8.08
C ARG A 70 10.65 15.72 7.72
N VAL A 71 9.75 16.16 6.84
CA VAL A 71 9.70 17.53 6.32
C VAL A 71 8.66 18.40 7.06
N CYS A 72 7.72 17.77 7.79
CA CYS A 72 6.73 18.44 8.64
C CYS A 72 7.25 18.70 10.06
#